data_AF-A0A7V5A141-F1
#
_entry.id   AF-A0A7V5A141-F1
#
_cell.length_a   1.000
_cell.length_b   1.000
_cell.length_c   1.000
_cell.angle_alpha   90.00
_cell.angle_beta   90.00
_cell.angle_gamma   90.00
#
_symmetry.space_group_name_H-M   'P 1'
#
loop_
_entity.id
_entity.type
_entity.pdbx_description
1 polymer ?
#
loop_
_entity_poly.entity_id
_entity_poly.type
_entity_poly.pdbx_seq_one_letter_code
_entity_poly.pdbx_strand_id
1 'polypeptide(L)'
;MPTGMHEIYCEIFRRCATGNRKGATDLFRKILPVLAFSNQHLDISILFFKRLLWREGTYATPRCRKLQYQWDEYQERIADELIQLAIQLRVEELHP
;
A
#
# COMPACT_ATOMS: atom_id res chain seq x y z
N MET A 1 1.50 -5.14 12.95
CA MET A 1 1.80 -4.83 11.54
C MET A 1 0.66 -3.94 11.05
N PRO A 2 0.82 -2.61 10.89
CA PRO A 2 -0.28 -1.74 10.47
C PRO A 2 -0.50 -1.93 8.96
N THR A 3 -1.24 -2.98 8.62
CA THR A 3 -1.41 -3.47 7.25
C THR A 3 -2.45 -2.65 6.52
N GLY A 4 -2.07 -1.48 6.02
CA GLY A 4 -2.91 -0.66 5.13
C GLY A 4 -3.35 -1.37 3.84
N MET A 5 -2.76 -2.54 3.53
CA MET A 5 -3.10 -3.37 2.37
C MET A 5 -3.45 -4.82 2.76
N HIS A 6 -4.00 -5.03 3.95
CA HIS A 6 -4.28 -6.38 4.48
C HIS A 6 -5.11 -7.24 3.52
N GLU A 7 -6.13 -6.66 2.87
CA GLU A 7 -7.00 -7.40 1.97
C GLU A 7 -6.22 -7.95 0.77
N ILE A 8 -5.34 -7.15 0.16
CA ILE A 8 -4.47 -7.60 -0.93
C ILE A 8 -3.51 -8.70 -0.45
N TYR A 9 -2.91 -8.55 0.73
CA TYR A 9 -2.03 -9.59 1.28
C TYR A 9 -2.77 -10.90 1.55
N CYS A 10 -3.97 -10.83 2.13
CA CYS A 10 -4.83 -11.98 2.36
C CYS A 10 -5.23 -12.65 1.05
N GLU A 11 -5.49 -11.87 -0.01
CA GLU A 11 -5.82 -12.42 -1.33
C GLU A 11 -4.61 -13.13 -1.98
N ILE A 12 -3.41 -12.56 -1.90
CA ILE A 12 -2.18 -13.22 -2.34
C ILE A 12 -2.00 -14.54 -1.58
N PHE A 13 -2.16 -14.52 -0.25
CA PHE A 13 -2.07 -15.70 0.59
C PHE A 13 -3.10 -16.76 0.20
N ARG A 14 -4.37 -16.36 0.00
CA ARG A 14 -5.45 -17.25 -0.42
C ARG A 14 -5.12 -17.94 -1.75
N ARG A 15 -4.65 -17.19 -2.75
CA ARG A 15 -4.24 -17.75 -4.06
C ARG A 15 -3.11 -18.76 -3.91
N CYS A 16 -2.12 -18.48 -3.07
CA CYS A 16 -1.07 -19.46 -2.75
C CYS A 16 -1.65 -20.72 -2.11
N ALA A 17 -2.52 -20.57 -1.11
CA ALA A 17 -3.12 -21.69 -0.38
C ALA A 17 -4.02 -22.57 -1.25
N THR A 18 -4.71 -22.01 -2.24
CA THR A 18 -5.56 -22.75 -3.18
C THR A 18 -4.82 -23.24 -4.43
N GLY A 19 -3.49 -23.11 -4.50
CA GLY A 19 -2.67 -23.58 -5.62
C GLY A 19 -2.62 -22.63 -6.84
N ASN A 20 -3.28 -21.47 -6.81
CA ASN A 20 -3.19 -20.44 -7.85
C ASN A 20 -1.90 -19.60 -7.71
N ARG A 21 -0.75 -20.26 -7.84
CA ARG A 21 0.57 -19.62 -7.69
C ARG A 21 0.81 -18.51 -8.72
N LYS A 22 0.31 -18.69 -9.95
CA LYS A 22 0.42 -17.68 -11.01
C LYS A 22 -0.33 -16.40 -10.63
N GLY A 23 -1.61 -16.51 -10.26
CA GLY A 23 -2.40 -15.35 -9.84
C GLY A 23 -1.87 -14.67 -8.58
N ALA A 24 -1.29 -15.43 -7.64
CA ALA A 24 -0.60 -14.86 -6.48
C ALA A 24 0.63 -14.04 -6.88
N THR A 25 1.47 -14.61 -7.76
CA THR A 25 2.69 -13.94 -8.26
C THR A 25 2.35 -12.71 -9.08
N ASP A 26 1.34 -12.79 -9.94
CA ASP A 26 0.90 -11.68 -10.78
C ASP A 26 0.37 -10.53 -9.91
N LEU A 27 -0.45 -10.81 -8.89
CA LEU A 27 -0.91 -9.78 -7.93
C LEU A 27 0.24 -9.19 -7.10
N PHE A 28 1.16 -10.02 -6.60
CA PHE A 28 2.34 -9.54 -5.88
C PHE A 28 3.19 -8.58 -6.74
N ARG A 29 3.39 -8.90 -8.02
CA ARG A 29 4.14 -8.04 -8.95
C ARG A 29 3.47 -6.69 -9.16
N LYS A 30 2.13 -6.63 -9.19
CA LYS A 30 1.39 -5.36 -9.31
C LYS A 30 1.64 -4.43 -8.12
N ILE A 31 1.72 -4.96 -6.90
CA ILE A 31 1.99 -4.15 -5.69
C ILE A 31 3.47 -3.92 -5.40
N LEU A 32 4.38 -4.56 -6.15
CA LEU A 32 5.82 -4.46 -5.89
C LEU A 32 6.35 -3.01 -5.84
N PRO A 33 5.89 -2.07 -6.70
CA PRO A 33 6.30 -0.67 -6.60
C PRO A 33 5.87 0.00 -5.28
N VAL A 34 4.67 -0.35 -4.79
CA VAL A 34 4.15 0.14 -3.50
C VAL A 34 5.04 -0.35 -2.36
N LEU A 35 5.41 -1.64 -2.38
CA LEU A 35 6.31 -2.23 -1.38
C LEU A 35 7.71 -1.64 -1.45
N ALA A 36 8.23 -1.44 -2.67
CA ALA A 36 9.55 -0.89 -2.88
C ALA A 36 9.68 0.54 -2.33
N PHE A 37 8.65 1.39 -2.53
CA PHE A 37 8.63 2.75 -2.01
C PHE A 37 8.35 2.81 -0.50
N SER A 38 7.28 2.16 -0.04
CA SER A 38 6.84 2.25 1.36
C SER A 38 7.81 1.62 2.37
N ASN A 39 8.72 0.74 1.91
CA ASN A 39 9.69 0.06 2.78
C ASN A 39 11.13 0.60 2.65
N GLN A 40 11.36 1.75 2.01
CA GLN A 40 12.71 2.34 1.90
C GLN A 40 13.27 2.79 3.25
N HIS A 41 12.41 3.33 4.12
CA HIS A 41 12.76 3.82 5.46
C HIS A 41 11.53 3.79 6.36
N LEU A 42 11.74 3.67 7.68
CA LEU A 42 10.63 3.60 8.65
C LEU A 42 9.71 4.83 8.57
N ASP A 43 10.28 6.02 8.52
CA ASP A 43 9.51 7.27 8.43
C ASP A 43 8.69 7.34 7.11
N ILE A 44 9.25 6.87 5.99
CA ILE A 44 8.53 6.79 4.71
C ILE A 44 7.35 5.82 4.85
N SER A 45 7.55 4.67 5.50
CA SER A 45 6.49 3.71 5.77
C SER A 45 5.34 4.33 6.58
N ILE A 46 5.67 5.06 7.64
CA ILE A 46 4.70 5.73 8.50
C ILE A 46 3.91 6.77 7.69
N LEU A 47 4.58 7.63 6.93
CA LEU A 47 3.94 8.64 6.09
C LEU A 47 3.03 8.01 5.03
N PHE A 48 3.52 6.97 4.34
CA PHE A 48 2.81 6.25 3.29
C PHE A 48 1.51 5.64 3.79
N PHE A 49 1.59 4.78 4.82
CA PHE A 49 0.42 4.07 5.31
C PHE A 49 -0.55 5.00 6.05
N LYS A 50 -0.06 6.07 6.69
CA LYS A 50 -0.94 7.10 7.26
C LYS A 50 -1.75 7.79 6.17
N ARG A 51 -1.11 8.18 5.06
CA ARG A 51 -1.77 8.85 3.95
C ARG A 51 -2.72 7.91 3.21
N LEU A 52 -2.34 6.64 2.98
CA LEU A 52 -3.22 5.61 2.41
C LEU A 52 -4.53 5.50 3.20
N LEU A 53 -4.45 5.27 4.50
CA LEU A 53 -5.64 5.09 5.35
C LEU A 53 -6.48 6.36 5.49
N TRP A 54 -5.88 7.55 5.37
CA TRP A 54 -6.64 8.80 5.26
C TRP A 54 -7.37 8.91 3.91
N ARG A 55 -6.72 8.56 2.80
CA ARG A 55 -7.33 8.53 1.46
C ARG A 55 -8.48 7.53 1.36
N GLU A 56 -8.41 6.44 2.11
CA GLU A 56 -9.50 5.46 2.25
C GLU A 56 -10.60 5.88 3.23
N GLY A 57 -10.47 7.04 3.90
CA GLY A 57 -11.45 7.54 4.86
C GLY A 57 -11.41 6.89 6.24
N THR A 58 -10.44 6.01 6.52
CA THR A 58 -10.28 5.38 7.85
C THR A 58 -9.75 6.39 8.89
N TYR A 59 -8.85 7.27 8.47
CA TYR A 59 -8.33 8.34 9.32
C TYR A 59 -8.91 9.69 8.92
N ALA A 60 -9.12 10.56 9.91
CA ALA A 60 -9.62 11.92 9.67
C ALA A 60 -8.56 12.87 9.06
N THR A 61 -7.26 12.60 9.28
CA THR A 61 -6.17 13.45 8.75
C THR A 61 -4.95 12.61 8.34
N PRO A 62 -4.12 13.10 7.39
CA PRO A 62 -2.86 12.46 7.02
C PRO A 62 -1.69 12.87 7.92
N ARG A 63 -1.92 13.69 8.96
CA ARG A 63 -0.85 14.28 9.78
C ARG A 63 -0.23 13.23 10.70
N CYS A 64 1.10 13.23 10.78
CA CYS A 64 1.90 12.45 11.72
C CYS A 64 2.49 13.34 12.81
N ARG A 65 2.86 12.75 13.95
CA ARG A 65 3.79 13.40 14.90
C ARG A 65 5.12 13.65 14.16
N LYS A 66 5.89 14.67 14.58
CA LYS A 66 7.19 15.00 14.00
C LYS A 66 8.06 13.75 13.84
N LEU A 67 8.41 13.45 12.59
CA LEU A 67 9.36 12.41 12.19
C LEU A 67 10.72 13.04 11.88
N GLN A 68 11.77 12.22 11.79
CA GLN A 68 13.11 12.71 11.43
C GLN A 68 13.18 13.03 9.94
N TYR A 69 12.49 12.24 9.13
CA TYR A 69 12.38 12.39 7.70
C TYR A 69 10.99 12.90 7.28
N GLN A 70 10.95 13.72 6.22
CA GLN A 70 9.74 14.16 5.55
C GLN A 70 9.92 13.95 4.05
N TRP A 71 8.81 13.75 3.34
CA TRP A 71 8.87 13.72 1.88
C TRP A 71 9.16 15.10 1.30
N ASP A 72 9.90 15.11 0.20
CA ASP A 72 9.90 16.22 -0.73
C ASP A 72 8.69 16.14 -1.69
N GLU A 73 8.58 17.12 -2.59
CA GLU A 73 7.50 17.20 -3.57
C GLU A 73 7.45 15.99 -4.53
N TYR A 74 8.61 15.39 -4.86
CA TYR A 74 8.69 14.26 -5.79
C TYR A 74 8.21 12.99 -5.14
N GLN A 75 8.65 12.74 -3.91
CA GLN A 75 8.22 11.60 -3.12
C GLN A 75 6.74 11.70 -2.76
N GLU A 76 6.25 12.90 -2.44
CA GLU A 76 4.84 13.13 -2.20
C GLU A 76 3.99 12.75 -3.43
N ARG A 77 4.39 13.20 -4.63
CA ARG A 77 3.72 12.83 -5.88
C ARG A 77 3.76 11.31 -6.13
N ILE A 78 4.93 10.68 -5.99
CA ILE A 78 5.09 9.23 -6.19
C ILE A 78 4.24 8.46 -5.16
N ALA A 79 4.21 8.91 -3.91
CA ALA A 79 3.40 8.29 -2.87
C ALA A 79 1.92 8.34 -3.23
N ASP A 80 1.42 9.49 -3.71
CA ASP A 80 0.03 9.64 -4.12
C ASP A 80 -0.34 8.74 -5.31
N GLU A 81 0.54 8.61 -6.31
CA GLU A 81 0.37 7.70 -7.44
C GLU A 81 0.30 6.22 -7.00
N LEU A 82 1.20 5.82 -6.10
CA LEU A 82 1.27 4.46 -5.57
C LEU A 82 0.12 4.13 -4.61
N ILE A 83 -0.36 5.11 -3.84
CA ILE A 83 -1.57 4.99 -3.02
C ILE A 83 -2.79 4.77 -3.91
N GLN A 84 -2.90 5.54 -5.00
CA GLN A 84 -3.98 5.36 -5.97
C GLN A 84 -3.95 3.96 -6.59
N LEU A 85 -2.77 3.46 -6.97
CA LEU A 85 -2.59 2.09 -7.45
C LEU A 85 -3.04 1.06 -6.41
N ALA A 86 -2.63 1.20 -5.15
CA ALA A 86 -3.01 0.28 -4.08
C ALA A 86 -4.54 0.21 -3.89
N ILE A 87 -5.21 1.37 -3.91
CA ILE A 87 -6.68 1.46 -3.78
C ILE A 87 -7.37 0.82 -5.00
N GLN A 88 -6.88 1.06 -6.22
CA GLN A 88 -7.45 0.46 -7.44
C GLN A 88 -7.34 -1.06 -7.41
N LEU A 89 -6.16 -1.60 -7.10
CA LEU A 89 -5.94 -3.04 -7.01
C LEU A 89 -6.84 -3.69 -5.96
N ARG A 90 -7.08 -3.00 -4.83
CA ARG A 90 -7.99 -3.47 -3.80
C ARG A 90 -9.42 -3.62 -4.33
N VAL A 91 -9.91 -2.64 -5.08
CA VAL A 91 -11.25 -2.68 -5.68
C VAL A 91 -11.33 -3.79 -6.75
N GLU A 92 -10.34 -3.88 -7.64
CA GLU A 92 -10.30 -4.87 -8.73
C GLU A 92 -10.28 -6.32 -8.22
N GLU A 93 -9.51 -6.60 -7.17
CA GLU A 93 -9.27 -7.97 -6.72
C GLU A 93 -10.31 -8.45 -5.67
N LEU A 94 -11.05 -7.53 -5.03
CA LEU A 94 -12.11 -7.85 -4.05
C LEU A 94 -13.53 -7.74 -4.60
N HIS A 95 -13.72 -7.07 -5.74
CA HIS A 95 -14.99 -7.04 -6.48
C HIS A 95 -14.81 -7.47 -7.96
N PRO A 96 -14.26 -8.67 -8.23
CA PRO A 96 -14.08 -9.19 -9.59
C PRO A 96 -15.40 -9.57 -10.26
#